data_AF-A0A061B8T5-F1
#
_entry.id   AF-A0A061B8T5-F1
#
_cell.length_a   1.000
_cell.length_b   1.000
_cell.length_c   1.000
_cell.angle_alpha   90.00
_cell.angle_beta   90.00
_cell.angle_gamma   90.00
#
_symmetry.space_group_name_H-M   'P 1'
#
loop_
_entity.id
_entity.type
_entity.pdbx_description
1 polymer ?
#
loop_
_entity_poly.entity_id
_entity_poly.type
_entity_poly.pdbx_seq_one_letter_code
_entity_poly.pdbx_strand_id
1 'polypeptide(L)'
;MQSLDSAAHPVLPKLVPLSDFHPIRIASHTKITLVVQFALDHLRRNEDEPLVLHCLPPSTSSSSANAGRAGPLTSTQPDSNPSPAPDPTPPAAKGKGKGKATESPSSTSVAALPKLVSIAEIIKREWLDVELKHATGDSIQEDTAAPAREGLHQYTLLTTLEAIDLASDTIATDEVDGDVEEEEMRRQLIEMEWLSGRAGKDRRPRRKHSPCMLVILSRAPTEALASRSSWTHQPPAPPVPRTTKRRATSENATAPEGGTAKRKTRRRRR
;
A
#
# COMPACT_ATOMS: atom_id res chain seq x y z
N MET A 1 10.92 3.45 -18.94
CA MET A 1 10.55 3.49 -17.51
C MET A 1 9.02 3.60 -17.47
N GLN A 2 8.32 2.66 -16.82
CA GLN A 2 6.86 2.77 -16.68
C GLN A 2 6.59 3.96 -15.77
N SER A 3 5.91 4.99 -16.28
CA SER A 3 5.54 6.14 -15.46
C SER A 3 4.64 5.62 -14.33
N LEU A 4 5.04 5.86 -13.08
CA LEU A 4 4.20 5.64 -11.91
C LEU A 4 3.19 6.79 -11.76
N ASP A 5 2.63 7.27 -12.87
CA ASP A 5 1.52 8.22 -12.91
C ASP A 5 0.26 7.50 -12.44
N SER A 6 0.22 7.22 -11.14
CA SER A 6 -0.98 6.80 -10.44
C SER A 6 -1.85 8.04 -10.38
N ALA A 7 -2.85 8.11 -11.26
CA ALA A 7 -3.90 9.13 -11.22
C ALA A 7 -4.27 9.40 -9.75
N ALA A 8 -4.09 10.65 -9.32
CA ALA A 8 -4.33 11.04 -7.95
C ALA A 8 -5.76 10.66 -7.58
N HIS A 9 -5.91 9.91 -6.49
CA HIS A 9 -7.24 9.54 -6.01
C HIS A 9 -8.04 10.82 -5.74
N PRO A 10 -9.29 10.96 -6.20
CA PRO A 10 -10.04 12.23 -6.18
C PRO A 10 -10.25 12.78 -4.76
N VAL A 11 -10.09 11.93 -3.74
CA VAL A 11 -10.22 12.35 -2.35
C VAL A 11 -8.91 12.78 -1.69
N LEU A 12 -7.75 12.45 -2.28
CA LEU A 12 -6.47 12.93 -1.74
C LEU A 12 -6.38 14.46 -1.60
N PRO A 13 -6.84 15.29 -2.57
CA PRO A 13 -6.84 16.75 -2.43
C PRO A 13 -7.60 17.27 -1.20
N LYS A 14 -8.56 16.50 -0.68
CA LYS A 14 -9.34 16.87 0.51
C LYS A 14 -8.58 16.56 1.81
N LEU A 15 -7.73 15.53 1.79
CA LEU A 15 -6.97 15.09 2.96
C LEU A 15 -5.65 15.85 3.10
N VAL A 16 -5.01 16.14 1.97
CA VAL A 16 -3.70 16.76 1.86
C VAL A 16 -3.79 17.89 0.83
N PRO A 17 -3.26 19.09 1.08
CA PRO A 17 -3.19 20.14 0.07
C PRO A 17 -2.22 19.73 -1.03
N LEU A 18 -2.71 19.00 -2.04
CA LEU A 18 -1.88 18.27 -3.02
C LEU A 18 -1.03 19.11 -3.97
N SER A 19 -1.17 20.44 -4.00
CA SER A 19 -0.41 21.29 -4.92
C SER A 19 1.10 21.09 -4.77
N ASP A 20 1.54 20.69 -3.58
CA ASP A 20 2.96 20.62 -3.21
C ASP A 20 3.39 19.18 -2.90
N PHE A 21 2.60 18.16 -3.23
CA PHE A 21 2.84 16.78 -2.80
C PHE A 21 2.79 15.78 -3.94
N HIS A 22 3.69 14.79 -3.88
CA HIS A 22 3.74 13.72 -4.86
C HIS A 22 3.08 12.42 -4.37
N PRO A 23 1.89 12.05 -4.88
CA PRO A 23 1.17 10.87 -4.40
C PRO A 23 1.65 9.56 -5.04
N ILE A 24 1.84 8.54 -4.22
CA ILE A 24 2.11 7.15 -4.63
C ILE A 24 1.13 6.22 -3.94
N ARG A 25 0.38 5.48 -4.76
CA ARG A 25 -0.52 4.42 -4.29
C ARG A 25 0.24 3.12 -4.03
N ILE A 26 0.08 2.59 -2.82
CA ILE A 26 0.57 1.27 -2.42
C ILE A 26 -0.59 0.28 -2.44
N ALA A 27 -0.44 -0.77 -3.26
CA ALA A 27 -1.39 -1.87 -3.39
C ALA A 27 -0.70 -3.22 -3.12
N SER A 28 -1.49 -4.30 -2.98
CA SER A 28 -0.96 -5.65 -2.71
C SER A 28 0.05 -6.12 -3.75
N HIS A 29 -0.10 -5.74 -5.01
CA HIS A 29 0.80 -6.12 -6.11
C HIS A 29 1.93 -5.12 -6.38
N THR A 30 2.06 -4.05 -5.60
CA THR A 30 3.13 -3.06 -5.75
C THR A 30 4.50 -3.71 -5.51
N LYS A 31 5.45 -3.45 -6.43
CA LYS A 31 6.85 -3.91 -6.34
C LYS A 31 7.62 -2.95 -5.43
N ILE A 32 8.00 -3.42 -4.24
CA ILE A 32 8.67 -2.62 -3.19
C ILE A 32 9.92 -1.92 -3.74
N THR A 33 10.84 -2.65 -4.37
CA THR A 33 12.12 -2.12 -4.88
C THR A 33 11.93 -0.94 -5.83
N LEU A 34 10.94 -1.02 -6.73
CA LEU A 34 10.68 0.03 -7.72
C LEU A 34 10.17 1.29 -7.03
N VAL A 35 9.24 1.15 -6.08
CA VAL A 35 8.71 2.30 -5.33
C VAL A 35 9.76 2.94 -4.45
N VAL A 36 10.58 2.13 -3.77
CA VAL A 36 11.69 2.65 -2.94
C VAL A 36 12.69 3.42 -3.79
N GLN A 37 13.11 2.87 -4.94
CA GLN A 37 14.04 3.54 -5.84
C GLN A 37 13.46 4.87 -6.34
N PHE A 38 12.20 4.85 -6.79
CA PHE A 38 11.51 6.05 -7.23
C PHE A 38 11.42 7.10 -6.12
N ALA A 39 11.01 6.70 -4.92
CA ALA A 39 10.86 7.58 -3.77
C ALA A 39 12.18 8.25 -3.38
N LEU A 40 13.27 7.49 -3.34
CA LEU A 40 14.61 8.03 -3.04
C LEU A 40 15.07 9.01 -4.12
N ASP A 41 14.84 8.70 -5.39
CA ASP A 41 15.20 9.59 -6.50
C ASP A 41 14.36 10.88 -6.49
N HIS A 42 13.07 10.77 -6.16
CA HIS A 42 12.15 11.91 -6.03
C HIS A 42 12.57 12.85 -4.91
N LEU A 43 12.79 12.33 -3.69
CA LEU A 43 13.20 13.13 -2.52
C LEU A 43 14.56 13.83 -2.70
N ARG A 44 15.44 13.28 -3.54
CA ARG A 44 16.72 13.94 -3.90
C ARG A 44 16.55 15.08 -4.89
N ARG A 45 15.65 14.93 -5.86
CA ARG A 45 15.48 15.91 -6.95
C ARG A 45 14.55 17.05 -6.57
N ASN A 46 13.57 16.77 -5.72
CA ASN A 46 12.52 17.73 -5.34
C ASN A 46 12.60 17.91 -3.82
N GLU A 47 13.34 18.93 -3.38
CA GLU A 47 13.53 19.17 -1.94
C GLU A 47 12.27 19.73 -1.28
N ASP A 48 11.50 20.50 -2.06
CA ASP A 48 10.31 21.22 -1.60
C ASP A 48 9.00 20.43 -1.79
N GLU A 49 9.05 19.24 -2.39
CA GLU A 49 7.87 18.42 -2.69
C GLU A 49 7.85 17.14 -1.84
N PRO A 50 7.05 17.07 -0.76
CA PRO A 50 6.97 15.87 0.06
C PRO A 50 6.29 14.71 -0.66
N LEU A 51 6.72 13.50 -0.32
CA LEU A 51 6.20 12.26 -0.89
C LEU A 51 5.02 11.73 -0.06
N VAL A 52 3.90 11.42 -0.71
CA VAL A 52 2.69 10.88 -0.04
C VAL A 52 2.48 9.42 -0.43
N LEU A 53 2.65 8.50 0.51
CA LEU A 53 2.33 7.08 0.36
C LEU A 53 0.93 6.81 0.90
N HIS A 54 0.05 6.18 0.13
CA HIS A 54 -1.31 5.87 0.59
C HIS A 54 -1.82 4.49 0.14
N CYS A 55 -2.77 3.92 0.87
CA CYS A 55 -3.39 2.62 0.53
C CYS A 55 -4.86 2.75 0.06
N LEU A 56 -5.27 3.93 -0.39
CA LEU A 56 -6.63 4.15 -0.89
C LEU A 56 -6.98 3.18 -2.03
N PRO A 57 -8.24 2.72 -2.13
CA PRO A 57 -8.71 1.90 -3.25
C PRO A 57 -8.55 2.68 -4.57
N PRO A 58 -8.54 2.00 -5.72
CA PRO A 58 -8.60 2.71 -6.99
C PRO A 58 -9.92 3.47 -7.08
N SER A 59 -9.90 4.69 -7.62
CA SER A 59 -11.12 5.46 -7.84
C SER A 59 -12.03 4.71 -8.80
N THR A 60 -13.29 4.53 -8.43
CA THR A 60 -14.33 3.95 -9.30
C THR A 60 -14.86 4.95 -10.32
N SER A 61 -14.15 6.07 -10.54
CA SER A 61 -14.51 7.05 -11.56
C SER A 61 -14.72 6.31 -12.88
N SER A 62 -15.86 6.58 -13.48
CA SER A 62 -16.65 5.83 -14.48
C SER A 62 -15.97 5.55 -15.83
N SER A 63 -14.64 5.38 -15.86
CA SER A 63 -13.83 5.11 -17.05
C SER A 63 -14.04 3.71 -17.67
N SER A 64 -14.99 2.91 -17.18
CA SER A 64 -15.38 1.65 -17.85
C SER A 64 -16.67 1.76 -18.67
N ALA A 65 -17.19 2.97 -18.91
CA ALA A 65 -18.35 3.16 -19.77
C ALA A 65 -18.07 3.07 -21.28
N ASN A 66 -16.82 2.85 -21.72
CA ASN A 66 -16.53 2.77 -23.16
C ASN A 66 -15.49 1.71 -23.58
N ALA A 67 -15.41 0.59 -22.86
CA ALA A 67 -14.96 -0.66 -23.49
C ALA A 67 -16.16 -1.26 -24.24
N GLY A 68 -16.64 -0.54 -25.26
CA GLY A 68 -17.59 -1.05 -26.21
C GLY A 68 -17.03 -2.32 -26.84
N ARG A 69 -17.59 -3.46 -26.44
CA ARG A 69 -18.06 -4.50 -27.36
C ARG A 69 -17.25 -4.64 -28.67
N ALA A 70 -15.97 -4.98 -28.58
CA ALA A 70 -15.35 -5.79 -29.62
C ALA A 70 -15.62 -7.23 -29.20
N GLY A 71 -16.64 -7.83 -29.83
CA GLY A 71 -16.94 -9.24 -29.64
C GLY A 71 -15.71 -10.11 -29.93
N PRO A 72 -15.68 -11.37 -29.44
CA PRO A 72 -14.74 -12.34 -29.94
C PRO A 72 -15.11 -12.60 -31.41
N LEU A 73 -14.46 -11.91 -32.34
CA LEU A 73 -14.39 -12.37 -33.71
C LEU A 73 -13.53 -13.62 -33.69
N THR A 74 -14.21 -14.76 -33.55
CA THR A 74 -13.76 -16.05 -34.05
C THR A 74 -13.35 -15.86 -35.50
N SER A 75 -12.05 -15.62 -35.72
CA SER A 75 -11.42 -15.80 -37.01
C SER A 75 -11.45 -17.29 -37.31
N THR A 76 -12.45 -17.69 -38.10
CA THR A 76 -12.52 -18.96 -38.79
C THR A 76 -11.29 -19.08 -39.69
N GLN A 77 -10.25 -19.81 -39.25
CA GLN A 77 -9.26 -20.37 -40.16
C GLN A 77 -9.80 -21.72 -40.68
N PRO A 78 -9.95 -21.90 -42.00
CA PRO A 78 -10.14 -23.21 -42.59
C PRO A 78 -8.76 -23.81 -42.89
N ASP A 79 -8.26 -24.70 -42.04
CA ASP A 79 -7.19 -25.61 -42.44
C ASP A 79 -7.68 -27.05 -42.37
N SER A 80 -7.86 -27.58 -43.57
CA SER A 80 -8.14 -28.97 -43.90
C SER A 80 -7.02 -29.86 -43.38
N ASN A 81 -7.31 -30.76 -42.44
CA ASN A 81 -6.50 -31.96 -42.26
C ASN A 81 -7.40 -33.14 -41.90
N PRO A 82 -7.50 -34.18 -42.75
CA PRO A 82 -8.30 -35.35 -42.44
C PRO A 82 -7.47 -36.45 -41.74
N SER A 83 -8.22 -37.31 -41.04
CA SER A 83 -7.95 -38.75 -40.80
C SER A 83 -7.31 -39.17 -39.45
N PRO A 84 -7.54 -40.43 -39.00
CA PRO A 84 -8.41 -40.72 -37.86
C PRO A 84 -7.82 -41.72 -36.84
N ALA A 85 -8.35 -41.76 -35.62
CA ALA A 85 -8.66 -43.00 -34.89
C ALA A 85 -9.32 -42.68 -33.52
N PRO A 86 -10.31 -43.46 -33.09
CA PRO A 86 -11.04 -43.29 -31.84
C PRO A 86 -10.41 -44.12 -30.71
N ASP A 87 -10.43 -43.61 -29.47
CA ASP A 87 -10.49 -44.46 -28.28
C ASP A 87 -10.99 -43.67 -27.05
N PRO A 88 -11.54 -44.35 -26.03
CA PRO A 88 -12.70 -43.89 -25.30
C PRO A 88 -12.36 -43.32 -23.92
N THR A 89 -13.14 -42.32 -23.54
CA THR A 89 -13.66 -41.96 -22.20
C THR A 89 -12.97 -42.54 -20.95
N PRO A 90 -12.64 -41.66 -19.99
CA PRO A 90 -13.10 -41.87 -18.61
C PRO A 90 -13.95 -40.71 -18.05
N PRO A 91 -14.66 -40.94 -16.93
CA PRO A 91 -15.95 -40.33 -16.65
C PRO A 91 -15.90 -38.99 -15.88
N ALA A 92 -16.88 -38.16 -16.24
CA ALA A 92 -17.54 -37.09 -15.48
C ALA A 92 -17.08 -36.88 -14.01
N ALA A 93 -16.10 -35.99 -13.82
CA ALA A 93 -15.91 -35.31 -12.53
C ALA A 93 -16.72 -34.00 -12.54
N LYS A 94 -17.78 -33.97 -11.71
CA LYS A 94 -18.62 -32.80 -11.43
C LYS A 94 -17.76 -31.56 -11.20
N GLY A 95 -17.81 -30.64 -12.16
CA GLY A 95 -17.18 -29.32 -12.07
C GLY A 95 -17.79 -28.53 -10.91
N LYS A 96 -17.09 -28.50 -9.77
CA LYS A 96 -17.26 -27.46 -8.77
C LYS A 96 -16.86 -26.15 -9.43
N GLY A 97 -17.85 -25.44 -9.96
CA GLY A 97 -17.72 -24.07 -10.43
C GLY A 97 -17.12 -23.24 -9.31
N LYS A 98 -15.82 -22.99 -9.40
CA LYS A 98 -15.08 -22.10 -8.52
C LYS A 98 -15.52 -20.70 -8.90
N GLY A 99 -16.67 -20.28 -8.36
CA GLY A 99 -17.19 -18.93 -8.50
C GLY A 99 -16.06 -18.00 -8.09
N LYS A 100 -15.55 -17.24 -9.07
CA LYS A 100 -14.53 -16.22 -8.87
C LYS A 100 -15.20 -15.15 -8.00
N ALA A 101 -15.04 -15.29 -6.69
CA ALA A 101 -15.59 -14.35 -5.73
C ALA A 101 -15.04 -12.98 -6.09
N THR A 102 -15.93 -12.08 -6.48
CA THR A 102 -15.63 -10.67 -6.68
C THR A 102 -15.19 -10.12 -5.33
N GLU A 103 -13.88 -10.03 -5.11
CA GLU A 103 -13.33 -9.45 -3.88
C GLU A 103 -13.84 -8.02 -3.76
N SER A 104 -14.54 -7.74 -2.67
CA SER A 104 -15.01 -6.39 -2.38
C SER A 104 -13.82 -5.43 -2.28
N PRO A 105 -13.87 -4.23 -2.88
CA PRO A 105 -12.72 -3.31 -2.97
C PRO A 105 -12.11 -2.95 -1.60
N SER A 106 -12.90 -3.01 -0.52
CA SER A 106 -12.46 -2.75 0.85
C SER A 106 -11.39 -3.71 1.37
N SER A 107 -11.31 -4.95 0.87
CA SER A 107 -10.28 -5.90 1.32
C SER A 107 -8.87 -5.51 0.86
N THR A 108 -8.78 -4.78 -0.25
CA THR A 108 -7.50 -4.52 -0.92
C THR A 108 -6.65 -3.48 -0.18
N SER A 109 -7.28 -2.45 0.40
CA SER A 109 -6.60 -1.39 1.16
C SER A 109 -5.97 -1.93 2.44
N VAL A 110 -6.72 -2.76 3.19
CA VAL A 110 -6.24 -3.36 4.43
C VAL A 110 -5.07 -4.30 4.18
N ALA A 111 -5.13 -5.09 3.09
CA ALA A 111 -4.05 -5.98 2.69
C ALA A 111 -2.76 -5.24 2.30
N ALA A 112 -2.84 -3.98 1.87
CA ALA A 112 -1.68 -3.18 1.48
C ALA A 112 -0.98 -2.46 2.65
N LEU A 113 -1.63 -2.33 3.81
CA LEU A 113 -1.10 -1.59 4.97
C LEU A 113 0.29 -2.08 5.43
N PRO A 114 0.53 -3.40 5.65
CA PRO A 114 1.85 -3.85 6.10
C PRO A 114 2.96 -3.55 5.08
N LYS A 115 2.61 -3.59 3.78
CA LYS A 115 3.53 -3.27 2.69
C LYS A 115 3.85 -1.77 2.65
N LEU A 116 2.86 -0.91 2.85
CA LEU A 116 3.04 0.55 2.91
C LEU A 116 4.01 0.94 4.03
N VAL A 117 3.81 0.40 5.24
CA VAL A 117 4.73 0.63 6.37
C VAL A 117 6.13 0.12 6.05
N SER A 118 6.25 -1.08 5.46
CA SER A 118 7.55 -1.64 5.07
C SER A 118 8.28 -0.75 4.07
N ILE A 119 7.58 -0.21 3.06
CA ILE A 119 8.14 0.70 2.06
C ILE A 119 8.62 1.99 2.73
N ALA A 120 7.78 2.62 3.58
CA ALA A 120 8.14 3.85 4.28
C ALA A 120 9.40 3.67 5.16
N GLU A 121 9.49 2.55 5.90
CA GLU A 121 10.64 2.24 6.74
C GLU A 121 11.92 1.96 5.92
N ILE A 122 11.80 1.30 4.76
CA ILE A 122 12.95 1.10 3.87
C ILE A 122 13.44 2.45 3.35
N ILE A 123 12.53 3.32 2.87
CA ILE A 123 12.90 4.65 2.36
C ILE A 123 13.66 5.44 3.42
N LYS A 124 13.16 5.49 4.66
CA LYS A 124 13.84 6.21 5.76
C LYS A 124 15.25 5.69 6.05
N ARG A 125 15.46 4.37 6.02
CA ARG A 125 16.78 3.77 6.26
C ARG A 125 17.76 4.06 5.12
N GLU A 126 17.32 3.81 3.89
CA GLU A 126 18.15 3.99 2.69
C GLU A 126 18.48 5.48 2.44
N TRP A 127 17.59 6.39 2.83
CA TRP A 127 17.84 7.83 2.78
C TRP A 127 19.09 8.20 3.58
N LEU A 128 19.16 7.75 4.84
CA LEU A 128 20.30 8.02 5.71
C LEU A 128 21.60 7.40 5.18
N ASP A 129 21.52 6.23 4.56
CA ASP A 129 22.70 5.56 3.98
C ASP A 129 23.23 6.27 2.73
N VAL A 130 22.34 6.90 1.95
CA VAL A 130 22.74 7.64 0.76
C VAL A 130 23.36 8.99 1.14
N GLU A 131 22.70 9.74 2.03
CA GLU A 131 23.25 10.99 2.58
C GLU A 131 24.64 10.76 3.21
N LEU A 132 24.82 9.62 3.89
CA LEU A 132 26.10 9.25 4.48
C LEU A 132 27.21 9.04 3.42
N LYS A 133 26.88 8.42 2.29
CA LYS A 133 27.85 8.16 1.20
C LYS A 133 28.26 9.45 0.52
N HIS A 134 27.32 10.37 0.27
CA HIS A 134 27.62 11.67 -0.31
C HIS A 134 28.54 12.50 0.59
N ALA A 135 28.30 12.50 1.90
CA ALA A 135 29.15 13.22 2.87
C ALA A 135 30.59 12.69 2.98
N THR A 136 30.85 11.43 2.60
CA THR A 136 32.19 10.82 2.75
C THR A 136 33.03 10.89 1.46
N GLY A 137 32.39 11.07 0.30
CA GLY A 137 33.02 10.87 -1.00
C GLY A 137 33.78 12.06 -1.58
N ASP A 138 33.44 13.29 -1.20
CA ASP A 138 33.80 14.47 -2.02
C ASP A 138 34.57 15.59 -1.28
N SER A 139 34.76 15.48 0.05
CA SER A 139 35.35 16.58 0.84
C SER A 139 36.54 16.11 1.67
N ILE A 140 37.73 16.13 1.05
CA ILE A 140 39.05 16.14 1.74
C ILE A 140 39.38 17.57 2.26
N GLN A 141 38.53 18.58 1.99
CA GLN A 141 38.80 19.96 2.40
C GLN A 141 38.07 20.38 3.68
N GLU A 142 38.91 20.67 4.69
CA GLU A 142 38.79 21.61 5.81
C GLU A 142 37.57 21.53 6.75
N ASP A 143 37.82 21.00 7.97
CA ASP A 143 37.39 21.33 9.37
C ASP A 143 36.07 22.09 9.66
N THR A 144 35.20 22.27 8.68
CA THR A 144 33.89 22.90 8.85
C THR A 144 32.95 21.84 9.39
N ALA A 145 32.39 22.08 10.59
CA ALA A 145 31.54 21.14 11.31
C ALA A 145 30.55 20.44 10.35
N ALA A 146 30.65 19.11 10.27
CA ALA A 146 29.88 18.32 9.32
C ALA A 146 28.38 18.63 9.48
N PRO A 147 27.66 18.94 8.38
CA PRO A 147 26.23 19.22 8.44
C PRO A 147 25.51 18.07 9.14
N ALA A 148 24.61 18.41 10.07
CA ALA A 148 23.86 17.43 10.82
C ALA A 148 23.12 16.50 9.85
N ARG A 149 23.20 15.19 10.07
CA ARG A 149 22.48 14.20 9.26
C ARG A 149 20.98 14.45 9.39
N GLU A 150 20.40 15.01 8.35
CA GLU A 150 18.97 15.30 8.32
C GLU A 150 18.23 14.08 7.80
N GLY A 151 17.51 13.39 8.69
CA GLY A 151 16.61 12.32 8.30
C GLY A 151 15.29 12.88 7.77
N LEU A 152 14.37 11.99 7.39
CA LEU A 152 13.06 12.40 6.89
C LEU A 152 12.07 12.63 8.04
N HIS A 153 11.35 13.74 7.97
CA HIS A 153 10.15 13.98 8.77
C HIS A 153 9.02 13.09 8.26
N GLN A 154 8.28 12.47 9.17
CA GLN A 154 7.15 11.62 8.85
C GLN A 154 5.86 12.19 9.44
N TYR A 155 4.80 12.27 8.62
CA TYR A 155 3.45 12.57 9.07
C TYR A 155 2.55 11.40 8.73
N THR A 156 1.83 10.85 9.71
CA THR A 156 0.94 9.71 9.49
C THR A 156 -0.51 10.11 9.77
N LEU A 157 -1.41 9.76 8.86
CA LEU A 157 -2.85 9.90 9.04
C LEU A 157 -3.48 8.51 9.02
N LEU A 158 -4.13 8.14 10.13
CA LEU A 158 -4.99 6.97 10.23
C LEU A 158 -6.44 7.41 10.09
N THR A 159 -7.14 6.84 9.12
CA THR A 159 -8.54 7.19 8.86
C THR A 159 -9.31 5.96 8.39
N THR A 160 -10.59 6.11 8.05
CA THR A 160 -11.38 5.07 7.41
C THR A 160 -11.98 5.59 6.11
N LEU A 161 -12.25 4.71 5.15
CA LEU A 161 -12.86 5.10 3.88
C LEU A 161 -14.23 5.76 4.09
N GLU A 162 -14.97 5.34 5.10
CA GLU A 162 -16.28 5.91 5.42
C GLU A 162 -16.17 7.35 5.94
N ALA A 163 -15.14 7.65 6.75
CA ALA A 163 -14.86 9.03 7.17
C ALA A 163 -14.45 9.91 5.98
N ILE A 164 -13.78 9.32 5.00
CA ILE A 164 -13.35 9.99 3.76
C ILE A 164 -14.55 10.27 2.83
N ASP A 165 -15.48 9.32 2.70
CA ASP A 165 -16.70 9.45 1.90
C ASP A 165 -17.67 10.49 2.52
N LEU A 166 -17.85 10.46 3.85
CA LEU A 166 -18.66 11.45 4.56
C LEU A 166 -18.15 12.89 4.38
N ALA A 167 -16.83 13.08 4.33
CA ALA A 167 -16.22 14.38 4.04
C ALA A 167 -16.36 14.77 2.55
N SER A 168 -16.74 13.83 1.68
CA SER A 168 -16.91 14.08 0.26
C SER A 168 -18.33 14.48 -0.12
N ASP A 169 -19.33 13.93 0.56
CA ASP A 169 -20.75 14.17 0.29
C ASP A 169 -21.22 15.59 0.70
N THR A 170 -20.46 16.30 1.54
CA THR A 170 -20.84 17.66 1.99
C THR A 170 -20.77 18.72 0.89
N ILE A 171 -20.26 18.39 -0.30
CA ILE A 171 -19.90 19.39 -1.33
C ILE A 171 -20.68 19.19 -2.65
N ALA A 172 -21.38 18.07 -2.86
CA ALA A 172 -22.03 17.81 -4.13
C ALA A 172 -23.34 17.08 -3.96
N THR A 173 -24.45 17.80 -4.10
CA THR A 173 -25.69 17.34 -4.75
C THR A 173 -26.68 18.50 -4.84
N ASP A 174 -26.37 19.45 -5.73
CA ASP A 174 -27.41 20.19 -6.43
C ASP A 174 -27.65 19.44 -7.76
N GLU A 175 -28.92 19.17 -8.05
CA GLU A 175 -29.47 18.76 -9.36
C GLU A 175 -29.38 17.27 -9.75
N VAL A 176 -30.33 16.47 -9.22
CA VAL A 176 -30.93 15.36 -9.98
C VAL A 176 -32.45 15.40 -9.76
N ASP A 177 -33.17 15.97 -10.73
CA ASP A 177 -34.64 15.97 -10.82
C ASP A 177 -35.15 14.56 -11.17
N GLY A 178 -35.21 13.67 -10.18
CA GLY A 178 -35.84 12.37 -10.32
C GLY A 178 -36.45 11.92 -9.01
N ASP A 179 -37.76 11.63 -9.03
CA ASP A 179 -38.62 11.02 -7.99
C ASP A 179 -38.00 10.87 -6.58
N VAL A 180 -37.58 12.00 -6.01
CA VAL A 180 -36.95 12.09 -4.69
C VAL A 180 -37.88 11.50 -3.63
N GLU A 181 -39.18 11.67 -3.82
CA GLU A 181 -40.23 11.24 -2.92
C GLU A 181 -40.39 9.70 -2.87
N GLU A 182 -40.24 8.98 -3.99
CA GLU A 182 -40.32 7.51 -4.02
C GLU A 182 -39.09 6.88 -3.35
N GLU A 183 -37.90 7.41 -3.63
CA GLU A 183 -36.65 6.95 -3.01
C GLU A 183 -36.60 7.31 -1.52
N GLU A 184 -37.13 8.47 -1.13
CA GLU A 184 -37.25 8.85 0.27
C GLU A 184 -38.25 7.95 1.03
N MET A 185 -39.41 7.65 0.44
CA MET A 185 -40.37 6.70 1.00
C MET A 185 -39.75 5.30 1.15
N ARG A 186 -38.99 4.85 0.14
CA ARG A 186 -38.26 3.58 0.20
C ARG A 186 -37.25 3.58 1.35
N ARG A 187 -36.51 4.67 1.56
CA ARG A 187 -35.54 4.81 2.67
C ARG A 187 -36.23 4.79 4.04
N GLN A 188 -37.35 5.50 4.20
CA GLN A 188 -38.12 5.50 5.44
C GLN A 188 -38.67 4.10 5.76
N LEU A 189 -39.15 3.35 4.77
CA LEU A 189 -39.65 1.99 4.96
C LEU A 189 -38.55 1.03 5.45
N ILE A 190 -37.36 1.14 4.83
CA ILE A 190 -36.19 0.37 5.20
C ILE A 190 -35.72 0.71 6.62
N GLU A 191 -35.67 2.00 6.96
CA GLU A 191 -35.30 2.47 8.29
C GLU A 191 -36.29 1.97 9.36
N MET A 192 -37.59 2.03 9.08
CA MET A 192 -38.63 1.50 9.96
C MET A 192 -38.56 -0.02 10.10
N GLU A 193 -38.23 -0.77 9.04
CA GLU A 193 -37.99 -2.23 9.11
C GLU A 193 -36.79 -2.55 10.03
N TRP A 194 -35.75 -1.72 9.99
CA TRP A 194 -34.56 -1.87 10.83
C TRP A 194 -34.81 -1.51 12.29
N LEU A 195 -35.44 -0.36 12.56
CA LEU A 195 -35.75 0.12 13.91
C LEU A 195 -36.75 -0.79 14.63
N SER A 196 -37.72 -1.35 13.89
CA SER A 196 -38.70 -2.29 14.45
C SER A 196 -38.11 -3.67 14.79
N GLY A 197 -36.86 -3.93 14.42
CA GLY A 197 -36.19 -5.22 14.64
C GLY A 197 -36.77 -6.38 13.85
N ARG A 198 -37.73 -6.12 12.94
CA ARG A 198 -38.34 -7.11 12.03
C ARG A 198 -37.41 -7.52 10.91
N ALA A 199 -36.50 -6.64 10.53
CA ALA A 199 -35.37 -7.00 9.67
C ALA A 199 -34.54 -8.09 10.37
N GLY A 200 -34.50 -9.28 9.77
CA GLY A 200 -33.67 -10.38 10.23
C GLY A 200 -32.20 -9.95 10.44
N LYS A 201 -31.44 -10.73 11.22
CA LYS A 201 -30.05 -10.39 11.59
C LYS A 201 -29.15 -10.09 10.38
N ASP A 202 -29.45 -10.67 9.22
CA ASP A 202 -28.70 -10.50 7.97
C ASP A 202 -29.09 -9.26 7.17
N ARG A 203 -30.21 -8.60 7.48
CA ARG A 203 -30.71 -7.39 6.81
C ARG A 203 -30.29 -6.09 7.48
N ARG A 204 -29.70 -6.14 8.67
CA ARG A 204 -29.23 -4.95 9.37
C ARG A 204 -27.98 -4.41 8.68
N PRO A 205 -27.92 -3.10 8.37
CA PRO A 205 -26.72 -2.48 7.85
C PRO A 205 -25.60 -2.68 8.83
N ARG A 206 -24.53 -3.32 8.35
CA ARG A 206 -23.28 -3.34 9.08
C ARG A 206 -22.45 -2.21 8.55
N ARG A 207 -22.20 -1.20 9.39
CA ARG A 207 -21.13 -0.24 9.14
C ARG A 207 -19.83 -1.04 9.11
N LYS A 208 -19.31 -1.24 7.91
CA LYS A 208 -17.94 -1.73 7.72
C LYS A 208 -17.05 -0.52 7.91
N HIS A 209 -15.97 -0.68 8.67
CA HIS A 209 -14.94 0.33 8.79
C HIS A 209 -13.71 -0.20 8.07
N SER A 210 -13.35 0.48 6.98
CA SER A 210 -12.24 0.09 6.12
C SER A 210 -11.06 1.01 6.43
N PRO A 211 -10.10 0.57 7.26
CA PRO A 211 -9.00 1.44 7.67
C PRO A 211 -8.13 1.81 6.46
N CYS A 212 -7.70 3.06 6.44
CA CYS A 212 -6.77 3.61 5.47
C CYS A 212 -5.65 4.35 6.21
N MET A 213 -4.46 4.34 5.61
CA MET A 213 -3.28 5.02 6.11
C MET A 213 -2.67 5.85 5.00
N LEU A 214 -2.28 7.07 5.35
CA LEU A 214 -1.43 7.94 4.56
C LEU A 214 -0.15 8.21 5.34
N VAL A 215 0.98 8.15 4.67
CA VAL A 215 2.29 8.48 5.23
C VAL A 215 2.93 9.51 4.32
N ILE A 216 3.28 10.65 4.88
CA ILE A 216 3.98 11.73 4.20
C ILE A 216 5.43 11.72 4.68
N LEU A 217 6.37 11.70 3.74
CA LEU A 217 7.80 11.82 4.01
C LEU A 217 8.31 13.13 3.42
N SER A 218 8.94 13.95 4.25
CA SER A 218 9.47 15.27 3.87
C SER A 218 10.90 15.44 4.39
N ARG A 219 11.72 16.22 3.68
CA ARG A 219 13.06 16.62 4.15
C ARG A 219 13.00 17.73 5.18
N ALA A 220 12.06 18.66 5.04
CA ALA A 220 11.83 19.75 5.97
C ALA A 220 10.54 19.53 6.80
N PRO A 221 10.45 20.13 8.00
CA PRO A 221 9.19 20.16 8.74
C PRO A 221 8.09 20.87 7.94
N THR A 222 6.90 20.27 7.86
CA THR A 222 5.71 20.85 7.26
C THR A 222 4.75 21.36 8.33
N GLU A 223 4.73 22.66 8.58
CA GLU A 223 3.90 23.30 9.63
C GLU A 223 2.39 23.13 9.38
N ALA A 224 1.97 23.16 8.11
CA ALA A 224 0.57 22.97 7.72
C ALA A 224 0.02 21.59 8.15
N LEU A 225 0.88 20.57 8.23
CA LEU A 225 0.51 19.24 8.70
C LEU A 225 0.68 19.11 10.21
N ALA A 226 1.75 19.67 10.78
CA ALA A 226 2.03 19.63 12.21
C ALA A 226 0.95 20.32 13.06
N SER A 227 0.32 21.37 12.52
CA SER A 227 -0.77 22.10 13.19
C SER A 227 -2.10 21.35 13.23
N ARG A 228 -2.27 20.30 12.41
CA ARG A 228 -3.52 19.53 12.33
C ARG A 228 -3.49 18.36 13.32
N SER A 229 -4.45 18.34 14.25
CA SER A 229 -4.57 17.28 15.27
C SER A 229 -4.85 15.87 14.73
N SER A 230 -5.31 15.75 13.49
CA SER A 230 -5.56 14.45 12.83
C SER A 230 -4.27 13.74 12.41
N TRP A 231 -3.15 14.46 12.33
CA TRP A 231 -1.87 13.95 11.88
C TRP A 231 -0.95 13.65 13.07
N THR A 232 -0.26 12.52 13.02
CA THR A 232 0.82 12.22 13.96
C THR A 232 2.16 12.53 13.31
N HIS A 233 2.88 13.49 13.90
CA HIS A 233 4.22 13.85 13.47
C HIS A 233 5.26 12.98 14.17
N GLN A 234 6.20 12.47 13.39
CA GLN A 234 7.39 11.79 13.87
C GLN A 234 8.62 12.51 13.29
N PRO A 235 9.45 13.15 14.14
CA PRO A 235 10.66 13.80 13.68
C PRO A 235 11.70 12.77 13.19
N PRO A 236 12.69 13.20 12.41
CA PRO A 236 13.83 12.38 12.03
C PRO A 236 14.45 11.72 13.25
N ALA A 237 14.76 10.42 13.15
CA ALA A 237 15.45 9.73 14.22
C ALA A 237 16.82 10.40 14.44
N PRO A 238 17.22 10.67 15.70
CA PRO A 238 18.53 11.23 15.96
C PRO A 238 19.61 10.28 15.40
N PRO A 239 20.72 10.81 14.89
CA PRO A 239 21.80 9.98 14.37
C PRO A 239 22.28 9.05 15.48
N VAL A 240 22.05 7.75 15.30
CA VAL A 240 22.55 6.76 16.27
C VAL A 240 24.07 6.84 16.22
N PRO A 241 24.75 7.16 17.33
CA PRO A 241 26.20 7.13 17.34
C PRO A 241 26.60 5.72 16.94
N ARG A 242 27.38 5.59 15.86
CA ARG A 242 27.96 4.32 15.47
C ARG A 242 28.86 3.92 16.63
N THR A 243 28.32 3.16 17.57
CA THR A 243 29.14 2.49 18.56
C THR A 243 30.06 1.62 17.71
N THR A 244 31.32 2.02 17.62
CA THR A 244 32.40 1.18 17.11
C THR A 244 32.50 0.03 18.09
N LYS A 245 31.52 -0.87 18.04
CA LYS A 245 31.62 -2.20 18.58
C LYS A 245 32.64 -2.84 17.66
N ARG A 246 33.91 -2.55 17.96
CA ARG A 246 35.04 -3.41 17.66
C ARG A 246 34.56 -4.76 18.13
N ARG A 247 34.01 -5.53 17.20
CA ARG A 247 33.85 -6.96 17.36
C ARG A 247 35.31 -7.37 17.56
N ALA A 248 35.70 -7.50 18.82
CA ALA A 248 36.96 -8.10 19.18
C ALA A 248 36.87 -9.47 18.50
N THR A 249 37.50 -9.56 17.34
CA THR A 249 37.79 -10.82 16.69
C THR A 249 38.58 -11.56 17.74
N SER A 250 37.90 -12.42 18.50
CA SER A 250 38.56 -13.35 19.39
C SER A 250 39.29 -14.31 18.46
N GLU A 251 40.50 -13.91 18.06
CA GLU A 251 41.56 -14.81 17.65
C GLU A 251 41.87 -15.68 18.87
N ASN A 252 41.15 -16.80 18.95
CA ASN A 252 41.41 -17.90 19.87
C ASN A 252 40.57 -19.07 19.35
N ALA A 253 41.10 -20.23 18.99
CA ALA A 253 42.46 -20.71 19.00
C ALA A 253 42.53 -21.87 18.00
N THR A 254 43.63 -21.94 17.25
CA THR A 254 44.08 -23.13 16.55
C THR A 254 44.13 -24.30 17.55
N ALA A 255 43.21 -25.27 17.42
CA ALA A 255 43.33 -26.56 18.08
C ALA A 255 44.03 -27.53 17.12
N PRO A 256 45.14 -28.18 17.54
CA PRO A 256 45.80 -29.19 16.72
C PRO A 256 44.92 -30.45 16.61
N GLU A 257 45.12 -31.15 15.49
CA GLU A 257 44.54 -32.45 15.18
C GLU A 257 44.76 -33.49 16.29
N GLY A 258 43.79 -34.38 16.45
CA GLY A 258 43.99 -35.67 17.09
C GLY A 258 43.05 -35.97 18.26
N GLY A 259 41.97 -36.70 17.99
CA GLY A 259 41.12 -37.19 19.08
C GLY A 259 39.87 -37.93 18.62
N THR A 260 40.03 -39.15 18.13
CA THR A 260 38.93 -40.12 18.00
C THR A 260 38.28 -40.39 19.36
N ALA A 261 37.01 -40.02 19.56
CA ALA A 261 36.26 -40.48 20.73
C ALA A 261 34.78 -40.75 20.42
N LYS A 262 34.50 -42.06 20.44
CA LYS A 262 33.24 -42.79 20.45
C LYS A 262 32.12 -42.15 21.30
N ARG A 263 30.90 -42.21 20.74
CA ARG A 263 29.69 -42.87 21.32
C ARG A 263 29.07 -42.24 22.59
N LYS A 264 27.82 -41.76 22.49
CA LYS A 264 26.71 -42.31 23.32
C LYS A 264 25.31 -41.87 22.88
N THR A 265 24.54 -42.87 22.49
CA THR A 265 23.07 -42.97 22.49
C THR A 265 22.47 -42.50 23.82
N ARG A 266 21.40 -41.67 23.80
CA ARG A 266 20.32 -41.65 24.82
C ARG A 266 19.14 -40.89 24.22
N ARG A 267 18.06 -41.58 23.83
CA ARG A 267 16.91 -42.05 24.64
C ARG A 267 15.74 -41.08 24.49
N ARG A 268 14.83 -41.43 23.58
CA ARG A 268 13.42 -41.01 23.58
C ARG A 268 12.79 -41.27 24.95
N ARG A 269 12.08 -40.29 25.47
CA ARG A 269 10.87 -40.43 26.30
C ARG A 269 9.84 -39.50 25.63
N ARG A 270 8.90 -40.13 24.93
CA ARG A 270 7.48 -40.32 25.33
C ARG A 270 6.74 -39.00 25.23
#